data_AF-A0AAC9FDK1-F1
#
_entry.id   AF-A0AAC9FDK1-F1
#
_cell.length_a   1.000
_cell.length_b   1.000
_cell.length_c   1.000
_cell.angle_alpha   90.00
_cell.angle_beta   90.00
_cell.angle_gamma   90.00
#
_symmetry.space_group_name_H-M   'P 1'
#
loop_
_entity.id
_entity.type
_entity.pdbx_description
1 polymer ?
#
loop_
_entity_poly.entity_id
_entity_poly.type
_entity_poly.pdbx_seq_one_letter_code
_entity_poly.pdbx_strand_id
1 'polypeptide(L)'
;MLEQIGIPAARVRLTWFGGDPEPTDGVYSTTARFEEDVDWPSGETWSVVLAFDRGNVSAYFLSVLAPHQRLRAGRQFEMYECTRRTALVEVLA
;
A
#
# COMPACT_ATOMS: atom_id res chain seq x y z
N MET A 1 15.94 -1.94 -6.50
CA MET A 1 16.53 -1.30 -5.30
C MET A 1 15.97 -1.88 -3.98
N LEU A 2 14.70 -2.31 -3.91
CA LEU A 2 14.08 -2.88 -2.70
C LEU A 2 14.43 -4.35 -2.41
N GLU A 3 14.77 -5.14 -3.44
CA GLU A 3 15.18 -6.55 -3.24
C GLU A 3 16.53 -6.69 -2.51
N GLN A 4 17.36 -5.65 -2.49
CA GLN A 4 18.68 -5.67 -1.80
C GLN A 4 18.57 -5.65 -0.27
N ILE A 5 17.40 -5.31 0.29
CA ILE A 5 17.13 -5.25 1.74
C ILE A 5 16.17 -6.35 2.21
N GLY A 6 15.76 -7.26 1.33
CA GLY A 6 14.92 -8.41 1.67
C GLY A 6 13.51 -8.04 2.15
N ILE A 7 13.02 -6.83 1.86
CA ILE A 7 11.65 -6.41 2.19
C ILE A 7 10.71 -7.00 1.14
N PRO A 8 9.74 -7.86 1.52
CA PRO A 8 8.76 -8.38 0.59
C PRO A 8 7.96 -7.25 -0.05
N ALA A 9 7.90 -7.25 -1.39
CA ALA A 9 7.08 -6.35 -2.17
C ALA A 9 6.12 -7.16 -3.04
N ALA A 10 4.90 -6.65 -3.20
CA ALA A 10 3.86 -7.25 -4.00
C ALA A 10 3.49 -6.32 -5.15
N ARG A 11 3.21 -6.86 -6.34
CA ARG A 11 2.69 -6.08 -7.45
C ARG A 11 1.23 -5.77 -7.20
N VAL A 12 0.81 -4.54 -7.48
CA VAL A 12 -0.56 -4.08 -7.20
C VAL A 12 -1.22 -3.37 -8.37
N ARG A 13 -2.55 -3.32 -8.33
CA ARG A 13 -3.39 -2.43 -9.13
C ARG A 13 -3.99 -1.37 -8.21
N LEU A 14 -4.01 -0.11 -8.69
CA LEU A 14 -4.57 1.01 -7.95
C LEU A 14 -5.90 1.46 -8.55
N THR A 15 -6.80 1.89 -7.69
CA THR A 15 -7.91 2.78 -8.04
C THR A 15 -7.75 4.05 -7.22
N TRP A 16 -7.35 5.14 -7.88
CA TRP A 16 -7.12 6.43 -7.24
C TRP A 16 -8.44 7.20 -7.10
N PHE A 17 -8.70 7.74 -5.90
CA PHE A 17 -9.91 8.49 -5.59
C PHE A 17 -9.67 10.00 -5.45
N GLY A 18 -8.42 10.44 -5.56
CA GLY A 18 -8.08 11.87 -5.61
C GLY A 18 -8.52 12.51 -6.92
N GLY A 19 -8.95 13.77 -6.86
CA GLY A 19 -9.11 14.60 -8.07
C GLY A 19 -7.78 15.00 -8.72
N ASP A 20 -6.67 14.73 -8.02
CA ASP A 20 -5.31 14.91 -8.50
C ASP A 20 -4.89 13.73 -9.40
N PRO A 21 -4.00 13.96 -10.38
CA PRO A 21 -3.49 12.90 -11.23
C PRO A 21 -2.76 11.81 -10.44
N GLU A 22 -2.95 10.55 -10.84
CA GLU A 22 -2.23 9.41 -10.27
C GLU A 22 -0.72 9.59 -10.46
N PRO A 23 0.10 9.37 -9.42
CA PRO A 23 1.55 9.36 -9.56
C PRO A 23 1.98 8.32 -10.59
N THR A 24 2.89 8.68 -11.50
CA THR A 24 3.40 7.77 -12.54
C THR A 24 4.84 7.31 -12.30
N ASP A 25 5.54 7.96 -11.36
CA ASP A 25 6.92 7.66 -10.98
C ASP A 25 7.15 8.05 -9.51
N GLY A 26 8.17 7.46 -8.89
CA GLY A 26 8.59 7.74 -7.52
C GLY A 26 7.95 6.83 -6.47
N VAL A 27 7.92 7.32 -5.23
CA VAL A 27 7.39 6.60 -4.07
C VAL A 27 6.33 7.41 -3.36
N TYR A 28 5.26 6.72 -2.94
CA TYR A 28 4.16 7.29 -2.18
C TYR A 28 3.91 6.42 -0.96
N SER A 29 3.99 6.98 0.23
CA SER A 29 3.76 6.25 1.47
C SER A 29 2.62 6.86 2.25
N THR A 30 1.69 6.02 2.70
CA THR A 30 0.64 6.48 3.60
C THR A 30 0.10 5.35 4.48
N THR A 31 -0.74 5.70 5.44
CA THR A 31 -1.41 4.73 6.29
C THR A 31 -2.34 3.86 5.47
N ALA A 32 -2.26 2.55 5.67
CA ALA A 32 -3.09 1.55 5.05
C ALA A 32 -4.08 0.98 6.07
N ARG A 33 -5.31 0.76 5.62
CA ARG A 33 -6.35 0.04 6.33
C ARG A 33 -6.61 -1.27 5.61
N PHE A 34 -6.39 -2.37 6.31
CA PHE A 34 -6.70 -3.72 5.88
C PHE A 34 -8.05 -4.16 6.43
N GLU A 35 -8.61 -5.22 5.84
CA GLU A 35 -9.86 -5.83 6.31
C GLU A 35 -9.79 -6.27 7.78
N GLU A 36 -8.61 -6.70 8.24
CA GLU A 36 -8.38 -7.12 9.64
C GLU A 36 -8.35 -5.97 10.65
N ASP A 37 -8.28 -4.71 10.21
CA ASP A 37 -8.13 -3.56 11.12
C ASP A 37 -9.49 -3.13 11.67
N VAL A 38 -10.04 -3.97 12.55
CA VAL A 38 -11.38 -3.81 13.16
C VAL A 38 -11.53 -2.54 14.00
N ASP A 39 -10.45 -2.11 14.65
CA ASP A 39 -10.44 -0.93 15.52
C ASP A 39 -9.99 0.35 14.80
N TRP A 40 -10.02 0.36 13.46
CA TRP A 40 -9.64 1.53 12.67
C TRP A 40 -10.55 2.75 12.93
N PRO A 41 -10.01 3.99 13.05
CA PRO A 41 -8.58 4.36 12.98
C PRO A 41 -7.88 4.39 14.36
N SER A 42 -8.56 3.96 15.42
CA SER A 42 -8.05 4.03 16.81
C SER A 42 -7.04 2.93 17.19
N GLY A 43 -6.99 1.82 16.46
CA GLY A 43 -6.09 0.70 16.69
C GLY A 43 -4.68 0.87 16.12
N GLU A 44 -3.85 -0.16 16.23
CA GLU A 44 -2.55 -0.21 15.56
C GLU A 44 -2.74 -0.23 14.03
N THR A 45 -1.94 0.57 13.32
CA THR A 45 -2.04 0.72 11.86
C THR A 45 -0.68 0.59 11.21
N TRP A 46 -0.67 0.23 9.93
CA TRP A 46 0.56 0.04 9.16
C TRP A 46 0.67 1.08 8.05
N SER A 47 1.89 1.54 7.81
CA SER A 47 2.19 2.36 6.62
C SER A 47 2.67 1.47 5.49
N VAL A 48 2.07 1.66 4.31
CA VAL A 48 2.47 0.99 3.07
C VAL A 48 3.11 2.02 2.15
N VAL A 49 4.17 1.61 1.47
CA VAL A 49 4.80 2.37 0.41
C VAL A 49 4.40 1.76 -0.93
N LEU A 50 3.91 2.60 -1.84
CA LEU A 50 3.77 2.32 -3.25
C LEU A 50 4.99 2.86 -3.99
N ALA A 51 5.67 2.01 -4.73
CA ALA A 51 6.71 2.40 -5.69
C ALA A 51 6.14 2.30 -7.10
N PHE A 52 6.26 3.39 -7.85
CA PHE A 52 5.84 3.50 -9.24
C PHE A 52 7.08 3.39 -10.12
N ASP A 53 7.05 2.48 -11.08
CA ASP A 53 8.12 2.31 -12.08
C ASP A 53 7.49 2.02 -13.45
N ARG A 54 7.43 3.06 -14.29
CA ARG A 54 7.08 2.99 -15.72
C ARG A 54 5.82 2.14 -15.99
N GLY A 55 4.76 2.40 -15.24
CA GLY A 55 3.47 1.72 -15.36
C GLY A 55 3.31 0.44 -14.52
N ASN A 56 4.32 0.07 -13.73
CA ASN A 56 4.19 -0.94 -12.69
C ASN A 56 4.10 -0.26 -11.33
N VAL A 57 3.29 -0.84 -10.44
CA VAL A 57 3.19 -0.41 -9.05
C VAL A 57 3.47 -1.60 -8.14
N SER A 58 4.35 -1.39 -7.17
CA SER A 58 4.62 -2.36 -6.11
C SER A 58 4.30 -1.77 -4.75
N ALA A 59 3.65 -2.55 -3.90
CA ALA A 59 3.38 -2.22 -2.51
C ALA A 59 4.32 -2.99 -1.59
N TYR A 60 4.83 -2.34 -0.55
CA TYR A 60 5.61 -2.98 0.52
C TYR A 60 5.41 -2.24 1.83
N PHE A 61 5.66 -2.91 2.95
CA PHE A 61 5.67 -2.26 4.26
C PHE A 61 7.02 -1.58 4.51
N LEU A 62 6.98 -0.41 5.16
CA LEU A 62 8.20 0.28 5.57
C LEU A 62 8.94 -0.48 6.70
N SER A 63 8.21 -1.24 7.52
CA SER A 63 8.77 -2.01 8.63
C SER A 63 8.99 -3.48 8.27
N VAL A 64 10.15 -4.02 8.66
CA VAL A 64 10.46 -5.46 8.51
C VAL A 64 9.58 -6.35 9.40
N LEU A 65 9.07 -5.82 10.51
CA LEU A 65 8.18 -6.53 11.45
C LEU A 65 6.70 -6.43 11.07
N ALA A 66 6.39 -5.78 9.94
CA ALA A 66 5.02 -5.66 9.49
C ALA A 66 4.40 -7.00 9.10
N PRO A 67 3.07 -7.12 9.11
CA PRO A 67 2.37 -8.34 8.73
C PRO A 67 2.38 -8.53 7.20
N HIS A 68 3.53 -8.87 6.62
CA HIS A 68 3.75 -9.02 5.16
C HIS A 68 2.74 -9.93 4.46
N GLN A 69 2.21 -10.94 5.18
CA GLN A 69 1.13 -11.82 4.73
C GLN A 69 -0.17 -11.08 4.32
N ARG A 70 -0.35 -9.83 4.74
CA ARG A 70 -1.47 -8.98 4.31
C ARG A 70 -1.32 -8.48 2.87
N LEU A 71 -0.10 -8.46 2.33
CA LEU A 71 0.21 -8.19 0.92
C LEU A 71 0.24 -9.47 0.07
N ARG A 72 -0.60 -10.46 0.38
CA ARG A 72 -0.75 -11.66 -0.46
C ARG A 72 -1.71 -11.38 -1.61
N ALA A 73 -1.49 -12.05 -2.75
CA ALA A 73 -2.34 -11.93 -3.93
C ALA A 73 -3.83 -12.15 -3.64
N GLY A 74 -4.69 -11.40 -4.34
CA GLY A 74 -6.15 -11.41 -4.21
C GLY A 74 -6.70 -10.58 -3.06
N ARG A 75 -5.84 -9.95 -2.24
CA ARG A 75 -6.31 -9.06 -1.16
C ARG A 75 -6.44 -7.63 -1.62
N GLN A 76 -7.22 -6.88 -0.83
CA GLN A 76 -7.39 -5.45 -1.01
C GLN A 76 -7.13 -4.70 0.29
N PHE A 77 -6.65 -3.47 0.16
CA PHE A 77 -6.54 -2.55 1.28
C PHE A 77 -6.77 -1.11 0.81
N GLU A 78 -7.16 -0.26 1.74
CA GLU A 78 -7.45 1.14 1.50
C GLU A 78 -6.27 1.99 1.95
N MET A 79 -5.93 3.03 1.19
CA MET A 79 -4.93 4.02 1.56
C MET A 79 -5.60 5.31 2.03
N TYR A 80 -5.05 5.90 3.08
CA TYR A 80 -5.60 7.08 3.74
C TYR A 80 -4.55 8.17 3.94
N GLU A 81 -4.91 9.41 3.62
CA GLU A 81 -4.20 10.61 4.07
C GLU A 81 -5.05 11.30 5.14
N CYS A 82 -4.54 11.32 6.37
CA CYS A 82 -5.34 11.73 7.53
C CYS A 82 -6.64 10.91 7.61
N THR A 83 -7.80 11.53 7.39
CA THR A 83 -9.12 10.88 7.39
C THR A 83 -9.68 10.64 5.98
N ARG A 84 -8.97 11.06 4.93
CA ARG A 84 -9.43 10.93 3.54
C ARG A 84 -8.90 9.64 2.92
N ARG A 85 -9.80 8.80 2.41
CA ARG A 85 -9.43 7.65 1.58
C ARG A 85 -8.92 8.15 0.22
N THR A 86 -7.69 7.78 -0.13
CA THR A 86 -7.01 8.24 -1.36
C THR A 86 -6.94 7.17 -2.44
N ALA A 87 -6.83 5.90 -2.07
CA ALA A 87 -6.80 4.80 -3.03
C ALA A 87 -7.42 3.51 -2.49
N LEU A 88 -7.86 2.66 -3.41
CA LEU A 88 -8.07 1.22 -3.18
C LEU A 88 -6.96 0.48 -3.91
N VAL A 89 -6.30 -0.43 -3.20
CA VAL A 89 -5.19 -1.22 -3.72
C VAL A 89 -5.61 -2.67 -3.78
N GLU A 90 -5.42 -3.30 -4.94
CA GLU A 90 -5.60 -4.74 -5.15
C GLU A 90 -4.23 -5.39 -5.35
N VAL A 91 -3.94 -6.43 -4.57
CA VAL A 91 -2.68 -7.16 -4.64
C VAL A 91 -2.75 -8.25 -5.71
N LEU A 92 -1.85 -8.20 -6.68
CA LEU A 92 -1.86 -9.07 -7.85
C LEU A 92 -0.94 -10.29 -7.72
N ALA A 93 0.27 -10.10 -7.18
CA ALA A 93 1.31 -11.12 -7.06
C ALA A 93 2.33 -10.74 -5.99
#